data_AF-A0A067QEI3-F1
#
_entry.id   AF-A0A067QEI3-F1
#
_cell.length_a   1.000
_cell.length_b   1.000
_cell.length_c   1.000
_cell.angle_alpha   90.00
_cell.angle_beta   90.00
_cell.angle_gamma   90.00
#
_symmetry.space_group_name_H-M   'P 1'
#
loop_
_entity.id
_entity.type
_entity.pdbx_description
1 polymer ?
#
loop_
_entity_poly.entity_id
_entity_poly.type
_entity_poly.pdbx_seq_one_letter_code
_entity_poly.pdbx_strand_id
1 'polypeptide(L)'
;LQLFEKLKELQPGFREKILPVEGDCSKPGLDLSPCDRQRIVDNVHIVFHMAATVRFDEKLQIATAINVVGTREVLQLCQDCPNIKVSAIM
;
A
#
# COMPACT_ATOMS: atom_id res chain seq x y z
N LEU A 1 -17.92 14.25 -2.36
CA LEU A 1 -16.71 14.76 -3.04
C LEU A 1 -17.04 14.94 -4.50
N GLN A 2 -17.17 16.20 -4.96
CA GLN A 2 -17.50 16.54 -6.35
C GLN A 2 -16.52 15.94 -7.37
N LEU A 3 -15.28 15.67 -6.96
CA LEU A 3 -14.25 15.03 -7.80
C LEU A 3 -14.65 13.64 -8.33
N PHE A 4 -15.49 12.90 -7.59
CA PHE A 4 -15.84 11.51 -7.93
C PHE A 4 -17.24 11.36 -8.54
N GLU A 5 -17.93 12.44 -8.94
CA GLU A 5 -19.29 12.31 -9.49
C GLU A 5 -19.33 11.42 -10.75
N LYS A 6 -18.37 11.58 -11.67
CA LYS A 6 -18.30 10.74 -12.87
C LYS A 6 -18.08 9.25 -12.54
N LEU A 7 -17.28 8.96 -11.51
CA LEU A 7 -17.04 7.60 -11.05
C LEU A 7 -18.31 7.00 -10.44
N LYS A 8 -19.09 7.78 -9.68
CA LYS A 8 -20.36 7.31 -9.11
C LYS A 8 -21.40 7.01 -10.19
N GLU A 9 -21.45 7.81 -11.26
CA GLU A 9 -22.32 7.55 -12.41
C GLU A 9 -21.94 6.26 -13.13
N LEU A 10 -20.64 6.08 -13.41
CA LEU A 10 -20.14 4.94 -14.19
C LEU A 10 -20.05 3.64 -13.37
N GLN A 11 -19.81 3.75 -12.06
CA GLN A 11 -19.66 2.61 -11.15
C GLN A 11 -20.25 2.95 -9.77
N PRO A 12 -21.59 2.89 -9.61
CA PRO A 12 -22.25 3.25 -8.36
C PRO A 12 -21.74 2.48 -7.12
N GLY A 13 -21.38 1.20 -7.29
CA GLY A 13 -20.88 0.32 -6.23
C GLY A 13 -19.36 0.37 -5.99
N PHE A 14 -18.62 1.35 -6.56
CA PHE A 14 -17.14 1.32 -6.51
C PHE A 14 -16.57 1.22 -5.09
N ARG A 15 -17.28 1.78 -4.10
CA ARG A 15 -16.85 1.77 -2.69
C ARG A 15 -16.81 0.37 -2.09
N GLU A 16 -17.65 -0.55 -2.56
CA GLU A 16 -17.66 -1.94 -2.09
C GLU A 16 -16.38 -2.68 -2.49
N LYS A 17 -15.65 -2.15 -3.48
CA LYS A 17 -14.35 -2.68 -3.92
C LYS A 17 -13.17 -2.09 -3.14
N ILE A 18 -13.43 -1.15 -2.23
CA ILE A 18 -12.41 -0.48 -1.42
C ILE A 18 -12.45 -1.05 -0.01
N LEU A 19 -11.36 -1.68 0.37
CA LEU A 19 -11.12 -2.10 1.74
C LEU A 19 -9.93 -1.31 2.30
N PRO A 20 -10.13 -0.40 3.26
CA PRO A 20 -9.03 0.24 3.94
C PRO A 20 -8.32 -0.75 4.86
N VAL A 21 -7.00 -0.65 4.91
CA VAL A 21 -6.14 -1.38 5.84
C VAL A 21 -5.24 -0.35 6.52
N GLU A 22 -5.15 -0.40 7.84
CA GLU A 22 -4.25 0.47 8.60
C GLU A 22 -2.80 -0.02 8.49
N GLY A 23 -1.85 0.92 8.38
CA GLY A 23 -0.43 0.62 8.28
C GLY A 23 0.43 1.87 8.10
N ASP A 24 1.73 1.72 8.30
CA ASP A 24 2.76 2.76 8.22
C ASP A 24 4.04 2.21 7.58
N CYS A 25 4.42 2.76 6.42
CA CYS A 25 5.62 2.35 5.68
C CYS A 25 6.94 2.67 6.41
N SER A 26 6.91 3.54 7.43
CA SER A 26 8.09 3.83 8.26
C SER A 26 8.36 2.78 9.34
N LYS A 27 7.43 1.82 9.52
CA LYS A 27 7.47 0.82 10.60
C LYS A 27 7.77 -0.58 10.07
N PRO A 28 8.39 -1.45 10.90
CA PRO A 28 8.58 -2.86 10.56
C PRO A 28 7.26 -3.54 10.21
N GLY A 29 7.25 -4.42 9.20
CA GLY A 29 6.04 -5.13 8.77
C GLY A 29 4.92 -4.23 8.28
N LEU A 30 5.25 -2.98 7.89
CA LEU A 30 4.30 -1.94 7.49
C LEU A 30 3.27 -1.57 8.58
N ASP A 31 3.57 -1.87 9.85
CA ASP A 31 2.64 -1.75 10.99
C ASP A 31 1.29 -2.46 10.79
N LEU A 32 1.26 -3.50 9.95
CA LEU A 32 0.04 -4.25 9.66
C LEU A 32 -0.37 -5.09 10.86
N SER A 33 -1.68 -5.13 11.14
CA SER A 33 -2.22 -6.15 12.03
C SER A 33 -1.93 -7.56 11.46
N PRO A 34 -1.72 -8.59 12.29
CA PRO A 34 -1.52 -9.95 11.80
C PRO A 34 -2.68 -10.45 10.91
N CYS A 35 -3.90 -10.02 11.21
CA CYS A 35 -5.10 -10.35 10.44
C CYS A 35 -5.05 -9.74 9.03
N ASP A 36 -4.75 -8.44 8.94
CA ASP A 36 -4.69 -7.76 7.65
C ASP A 36 -3.51 -8.22 6.81
N ARG A 37 -2.35 -8.48 7.44
CA ARG A 37 -1.20 -9.07 6.77
C ARG A 37 -1.57 -10.40 6.12
N GLN A 38 -2.22 -11.30 6.87
CA GLN A 38 -2.63 -12.60 6.33
C GLN A 38 -3.65 -12.43 5.20
N ARG A 39 -4.61 -11.52 5.37
CA ARG A 39 -5.59 -11.21 4.32
C ARG A 39 -4.93 -10.72 3.03
N ILE A 40 -3.90 -9.87 3.14
CA ILE A 40 -3.13 -9.41 1.97
C ILE A 40 -2.42 -10.57 1.30
N VAL A 41 -1.67 -11.36 2.10
CA VAL A 41 -0.94 -12.54 1.62
C VAL A 41 -1.85 -13.48 0.83
N ASP A 42 -3.02 -13.80 1.37
CA ASP A 42 -3.91 -14.79 0.76
C ASP A 42 -4.59 -14.29 -0.53
N ASN A 43 -4.85 -12.98 -0.64
CA ASN A 43 -5.79 -12.45 -1.64
C ASN A 43 -5.17 -11.50 -2.67
N VAL A 44 -3.96 -10.97 -2.45
CA VAL A 44 -3.36 -9.96 -3.34
C VAL A 44 -2.58 -10.59 -4.49
N HIS A 45 -2.84 -10.07 -5.69
CA HIS A 45 -2.22 -10.52 -6.94
C HIS A 45 -1.38 -9.44 -7.61
N ILE A 46 -1.68 -8.17 -7.35
CA ILE A 46 -1.02 -7.01 -7.96
C ILE A 46 -0.80 -5.98 -6.86
N VAL A 47 0.42 -5.48 -6.75
CA VAL A 47 0.79 -4.41 -5.82
C VAL A 47 1.23 -3.18 -6.58
N PHE A 48 0.66 -2.04 -6.22
CA PHE A 48 1.10 -0.71 -6.62
C PHE A 48 1.60 0.02 -5.38
N HIS A 49 2.91 0.19 -5.26
CA HIS A 49 3.50 0.94 -4.15
C HIS A 49 3.71 2.40 -4.57
N MET A 50 2.93 3.29 -3.97
CA MET A 50 2.94 4.74 -4.22
C MET A 50 3.26 5.55 -2.95
N ALA A 51 3.50 4.89 -1.81
CA ALA A 51 3.66 5.54 -0.53
C ALA A 51 5.10 6.07 -0.40
N ALA A 52 5.24 7.39 -0.29
CA ALA A 52 6.53 8.05 -0.14
C ALA A 52 6.35 9.39 0.60
N THR A 53 7.44 9.88 1.21
CA THR A 53 7.60 11.30 1.51
C THR A 53 8.41 11.96 0.40
N VAL A 54 7.88 13.05 -0.16
CA VAL A 54 8.51 13.84 -1.24
C VAL A 54 8.97 15.22 -0.75
N ARG A 55 9.06 15.38 0.57
CA ARG A 55 9.49 16.63 1.21
C ARG A 55 11.02 16.75 1.14
N PHE A 56 11.49 17.88 0.60
CA PHE A 56 12.92 18.16 0.48
C PHE A 56 13.58 18.52 1.81
N ASP A 57 12.79 18.95 2.80
CA ASP A 57 13.20 19.32 4.14
C ASP A 57 12.99 18.19 5.18
N GLU A 58 12.58 17.00 4.72
CA GLU A 58 12.42 15.84 5.60
C GLU A 58 13.78 15.40 6.16
N LYS A 59 13.79 14.98 7.43
CA LYS A 59 15.00 14.40 8.00
C LYS A 59 15.38 13.15 7.22
N LEU A 60 16.63 13.05 6.80
CA LEU A 60 17.12 11.93 5.98
C LEU A 60 16.77 10.56 6.59
N GLN A 61 16.83 10.42 7.91
CA GLN A 61 16.46 9.19 8.61
C GLN A 61 14.98 8.82 8.41
N ILE A 62 14.08 9.80 8.44
CA ILE A 62 12.64 9.60 8.22
C ILE A 62 12.38 9.28 6.74
N ALA A 63 12.96 10.06 5.83
CA ALA A 63 12.85 9.79 4.39
C ALA A 63 13.38 8.41 4.00
N THR A 64 14.48 7.97 4.63
CA THR A 64 15.04 6.62 4.43
C THR A 64 14.11 5.55 4.99
N ALA A 65 13.53 5.76 6.19
CA ALA A 65 12.59 4.82 6.78
C ALA A 65 11.36 4.61 5.89
N ILE A 66 10.80 5.68 5.32
CA ILE A 66 9.59 5.59 4.48
C ILE A 66 9.94 5.08 3.07
N ASN A 67 10.83 5.77 2.36
CA ASN A 67 10.99 5.55 0.91
C ASN A 67 11.87 4.33 0.60
N VAL A 68 12.88 4.06 1.44
CA VAL A 68 13.84 2.96 1.20
C VAL A 68 13.46 1.72 1.98
N VAL A 69 13.34 1.85 3.31
CA VAL A 69 12.99 0.72 4.17
C VAL A 69 11.55 0.30 3.93
N GLY A 70 10.59 1.22 3.85
CA GLY A 70 9.20 0.91 3.51
C GLY A 70 9.05 0.17 2.18
N THR A 71 9.77 0.59 1.13
CA THR A 71 9.81 -0.15 -0.14
C THR A 71 10.29 -1.59 0.06
N ARG A 72 11.36 -1.81 0.84
CA ARG A 72 11.84 -3.16 1.16
C ARG A 72 10.78 -3.98 1.90
N GLU A 73 10.10 -3.41 2.90
CA GLU A 73 9.04 -4.10 3.65
C GLU A 73 7.87 -4.50 2.72
N VAL A 74 7.49 -3.64 1.76
CA VAL A 74 6.48 -3.99 0.74
C VAL A 74 6.95 -5.13 -0.15
N LEU A 75 8.21 -5.12 -0.60
CA LEU A 75 8.76 -6.21 -1.40
C LEU A 75 8.80 -7.53 -0.63
N GLN A 76 9.11 -7.49 0.67
CA GLN A 76 9.06 -8.68 1.54
C GLN A 76 7.63 -9.20 1.68
N LEU A 77 6.64 -8.32 1.89
CA LEU A 77 5.23 -8.72 1.89
C LEU A 77 4.82 -9.35 0.55
N CYS A 78 5.26 -8.79 -0.57
CA CYS A 78 4.98 -9.36 -1.89
C CYS A 78 5.57 -10.76 -2.09
N GLN A 79 6.75 -11.04 -1.51
CA GLN A 79 7.38 -12.37 -1.58
C GLN A 79 6.56 -13.44 -0.84
N ASP A 80 5.82 -13.04 0.18
CA ASP A 80 4.96 -13.95 0.94
C ASP A 80 3.61 -14.21 0.24
N CYS A 81 3.21 -13.38 -0.73
CA CYS A 81 1.95 -13.54 -1.46
C CYS A 81 2.06 -14.65 -2.52
N PRO A 82 1.45 -15.84 -2.34
CA PRO A 82 1.58 -16.96 -3.28
C PRO A 82 1.01 -16.67 -4.68
N ASN A 83 0.09 -15.71 -4.79
CA ASN A 83 -0.61 -15.39 -6.02
C ASN A 83 -0.10 -14.10 -6.70
N ILE A 84 1.04 -13.56 -6.26
CA ILE A 84 1.59 -12.33 -6.81
C ILE A 84 1.94 -12.50 -8.30
N LYS A 85 1.49 -11.57 -9.13
CA LYS A 85 1.76 -11.52 -10.57
C LYS A 85 2.65 -10.34 -10.93
N VAL A 86 2.41 -9.20 -10.27
CA VAL A 86 3.11 -7.94 -10.53
C VAL A 86 3.28 -7.18 -9.22
N SER A 87 4.48 -6.64 -9.01
CA SER A 87 4.75 -5.61 -8.01
C SER A 87 5.39 -4.43 -8.71
N ALA A 88 4.71 -3.29 -8.71
CA ALA A 88 5.18 -2.05 -9.30
C ALA A 88 5.53 -1.05 -8.19
N ILE A 89 6.81 -0.68 -8.12
CA ILE A 89 7.32 0.36 -7.24
C ILE A 89 7.42 1.64 -8.09
N MET A 90 6.68 2.68 -7.70
CA MET A 90 6.57 3.94 -8.46
C MET A 90 6.94 5.15 -7.61
#